data_AF-A0A1G6BMT1-F1
#
_entry.id   AF-A0A1G6BMT1-F1
#
_cell.length_a   1.000
_cell.length_b   1.000
_cell.length_c   1.000
_cell.angle_alpha   90.00
_cell.angle_beta   90.00
_cell.angle_gamma   90.00
#
_symmetry.space_group_name_H-M   'P 1'
#
loop_
_entity.id
_entity.type
_entity.pdbx_description
1 polymer ?
#
loop_
_entity_poly.entity_id
_entity_poly.type
_entity_poly.pdbx_seq_one_letter_code
_entity_poly.pdbx_strand_id
1 'polypeptide(L)'
;MKYTIAIAGVLLAVGIFLLIYNLKFAEGRRHKLVIIVSSVFGAIAAASVLYAVFADISAKEDKEKYDVHGGMLNTVRYIKTENDLYIFHQSELLSTGSYIAVPKADVQLPALTAVYPYVMIYTPERLERYDAEFSVGKGQVWTNVVKIVPEHIGFAVLTVIFSLLVIFIYNLIVFIRTLVERGKAESGKKNNKEMFL
;
A
#
# COMPACT_ATOMS: atom_id res chain seq x y z
N MET A 1 11.67 -9.48 -6.16
CA MET A 1 11.58 -9.67 -4.69
C MET A 1 12.66 -8.93 -3.89
N LYS A 2 13.97 -9.19 -4.09
CA LYS A 2 15.04 -8.51 -3.33
C LYS A 2 14.93 -6.96 -3.37
N TYR A 3 14.60 -6.41 -4.53
CA TYR A 3 14.47 -4.96 -4.73
C TYR A 3 13.26 -4.35 -4.02
N THR A 4 12.11 -5.04 -3.94
CA THR A 4 10.87 -4.48 -3.37
C THR A 4 10.95 -4.35 -1.85
N ILE A 5 11.51 -5.36 -1.17
CA ILE A 5 11.77 -5.32 0.27
C ILE A 5 12.87 -4.28 0.57
N ALA A 6 13.88 -4.17 -0.29
CA ALA A 6 14.91 -3.13 -0.17
C ALA A 6 14.31 -1.72 -0.33
N ILE A 7 13.41 -1.49 -1.29
CA ILE A 7 12.72 -0.20 -1.48
C ILE A 7 11.88 0.14 -0.25
N ALA A 8 11.07 -0.81 0.26
CA ALA A 8 10.29 -0.59 1.49
C ALA A 8 11.19 -0.29 2.71
N GLY A 9 12.33 -0.97 2.82
CA GLY A 9 13.33 -0.73 3.86
C GLY A 9 14.00 0.65 3.76
N VAL A 10 14.37 1.09 2.55
CA VAL A 10 14.92 2.44 2.31
C VAL A 10 13.90 3.51 2.66
N LEU A 11 12.64 3.32 2.26
CA LEU A 11 11.53 4.23 2.56
C LEU A 11 11.29 4.33 4.08
N LEU A 12 11.32 3.21 4.81
CA LEU A 12 11.28 3.18 6.27
C LEU A 12 12.46 3.93 6.91
N ALA A 13 13.68 3.75 6.40
CA ALA A 13 14.87 4.44 6.90
C ALA A 13 14.77 5.96 6.72
N VAL A 14 14.24 6.44 5.58
CA VAL A 14 13.97 7.87 5.34
C VAL A 14 12.94 8.41 6.34
N GLY A 15 11.87 7.65 6.60
CA GLY A 15 10.86 8.02 7.60
C GLY A 15 11.45 8.14 9.02
N ILE A 16 12.31 7.19 9.42
CA ILE A 16 13.01 7.22 10.71
C ILE A 16 13.98 8.40 10.78
N PHE A 17 14.73 8.68 9.72
CA PHE A 17 15.61 9.84 9.66
C PHE A 17 14.84 11.16 9.84
N LEU A 18 13.70 11.32 9.16
CA LEU A 18 12.84 12.50 9.33
C LEU A 18 12.26 12.59 10.75
N LEU A 19 11.94 11.47 11.39
CA LEU A 19 11.52 11.43 12.80
C LEU A 19 12.62 11.90 13.74
N ILE A 20 13.85 11.40 13.57
CA ILE A 20 15.02 11.75 14.37
C ILE A 20 15.41 13.22 14.16
N TYR A 21 15.39 13.71 12.92
CA TYR A 21 15.66 15.11 12.60
C TYR A 21 14.67 16.02 13.32
N ASN A 22 13.37 15.68 13.27
CA ASN A 22 12.35 16.42 14.00
C ASN A 22 12.62 16.41 15.51
N LEU A 23 12.91 15.24 16.10
CA LEU A 23 13.18 15.09 17.54
C LEU A 23 14.37 15.93 18.04
N LYS A 24 15.42 16.13 17.21
CA LYS A 24 16.63 16.86 17.62
C LYS A 24 16.50 18.38 17.57
N PHE A 25 15.59 18.93 16.77
CA PHE A 25 15.62 20.35 16.40
C PHE A 25 14.35 21.14 16.73
N ALA A 26 13.37 20.57 17.43
CA ALA A 26 12.09 21.24 17.65
C ALA A 26 11.61 21.24 19.12
N GLU A 27 11.11 22.40 19.56
CA GLU A 27 10.57 22.62 20.90
C GLU A 27 9.09 23.03 20.83
N GLY A 28 8.31 22.69 21.87
CA GLY A 28 6.92 23.14 22.04
C GLY A 28 5.82 22.10 21.74
N ARG A 29 4.56 22.50 22.01
CA ARG A 29 3.38 21.60 21.97
C ARG A 29 3.05 21.07 20.56
N ARG A 30 3.35 21.84 19.52
CA ARG A 30 3.13 21.45 18.11
C ARG A 30 4.12 20.39 17.63
N HIS A 31 5.32 20.39 18.18
CA HIS A 31 6.33 19.38 17.90
C HIS A 31 5.93 18.00 18.46
N LYS A 32 5.35 17.96 19.66
CA LYS A 32 4.79 16.72 20.24
C LYS A 32 3.75 16.07 19.31
N LEU A 33 2.94 16.87 18.61
CA LEU A 33 1.93 16.36 17.68
C LEU A 33 2.55 15.81 16.39
N VAL A 34 3.63 16.42 15.87
CA VAL A 34 4.44 15.87 14.76
C VAL A 34 5.00 14.51 15.12
N ILE A 35 5.57 14.37 16.32
CA ILE A 35 6.11 13.11 16.81
C ILE A 35 5.00 12.05 16.85
N ILE A 36 3.86 12.36 17.48
CA ILE A 36 2.74 11.40 17.60
C ILE A 36 2.26 10.96 16.23
N VAL A 37 1.94 11.89 15.32
CA VAL A 37 1.48 11.56 13.97
C VAL A 37 2.50 10.69 13.26
N SER A 38 3.77 11.07 13.31
CA SER A 38 4.82 10.32 12.62
C SER A 38 5.09 8.95 13.23
N SER A 39 4.99 8.82 14.56
CA SER A 39 5.08 7.53 15.25
C SER A 39 3.91 6.61 14.92
N VAL A 40 2.68 7.13 14.85
CA VAL A 40 1.50 6.34 14.47
C VAL A 40 1.62 5.84 13.04
N PHE A 41 1.92 6.71 12.08
CA PHE A 41 2.09 6.30 10.68
C PHE A 41 3.34 5.46 10.46
N GLY A 42 4.41 5.69 11.22
CA GLY A 42 5.59 4.84 11.24
C GLY A 42 5.29 3.43 11.75
N ALA A 43 4.48 3.30 12.81
CA ALA A 43 4.05 2.02 13.34
C ALA A 43 3.13 1.27 12.35
N ILE A 44 2.19 1.98 11.70
CA ILE A 44 1.33 1.41 10.64
C ILE A 44 2.19 0.89 9.48
N ALA A 45 3.16 1.69 9.00
CA ALA A 45 4.08 1.28 7.95
C ALA A 45 4.89 0.04 8.35
N ALA A 46 5.49 0.04 9.54
CA ALA A 46 6.26 -1.10 10.04
C ALA A 46 5.40 -2.37 10.20
N ALA A 47 4.19 -2.25 10.76
CA ALA A 47 3.25 -3.37 10.89
C ALA A 47 2.85 -3.95 9.53
N SER A 48 2.63 -3.09 8.52
CA SER A 48 2.29 -3.54 7.17
C SER A 48 3.44 -4.29 6.49
N VAL A 49 4.68 -3.86 6.72
CA VAL A 49 5.88 -4.55 6.22
C VAL A 49 6.07 -5.89 6.92
N LEU A 50 5.91 -5.95 8.24
CA LEU A 50 5.96 -7.20 8.99
C LEU A 50 4.90 -8.18 8.49
N TYR A 51 3.66 -7.72 8.31
CA TYR A 51 2.59 -8.52 7.72
C TYR A 51 2.96 -9.07 6.33
N ALA A 52 3.50 -8.24 5.44
CA ALA A 52 3.93 -8.69 4.12
C ALA A 52 5.07 -9.72 4.18
N VAL A 53 6.01 -9.59 5.11
CA VAL A 53 7.09 -10.57 5.31
C VAL A 53 6.53 -11.90 5.80
N PHE A 54 5.66 -11.91 6.81
CA PHE A 54 5.04 -13.15 7.30
C PHE A 54 4.16 -13.81 6.23
N ALA A 55 3.40 -13.01 5.48
CA ALA A 55 2.59 -13.51 4.39
C ALA A 55 3.45 -14.05 3.23
N ASP A 56 4.60 -13.45 2.92
CA ASP A 56 5.54 -13.98 1.91
C ASP A 56 6.17 -15.30 2.37
N ILE A 57 6.52 -15.45 3.65
CA ILE A 57 7.01 -16.72 4.20
C ILE A 57 5.96 -17.82 4.03
N SER A 58 4.71 -17.55 4.43
CA SER A 58 3.60 -18.50 4.22
C SER A 58 3.38 -18.79 2.74
N ALA A 59 3.45 -17.77 1.88
CA ALA A 59 3.26 -17.93 0.44
C ALA A 59 4.37 -18.76 -0.21
N LYS A 60 5.59 -18.83 0.34
CA LYS A 60 6.65 -19.71 -0.19
C LYS A 60 6.31 -21.18 -0.01
N GLU A 61 5.81 -21.56 1.16
CA GLU A 61 5.36 -22.93 1.42
C GLU A 61 4.20 -23.33 0.51
N ASP A 62 3.31 -22.38 0.22
CA ASP A 62 2.20 -22.60 -0.71
C ASP A 62 2.65 -22.65 -2.18
N LYS A 63 3.64 -21.85 -2.59
CA LYS A 63 4.18 -21.83 -3.97
C LYS A 63 4.89 -23.11 -4.36
N GLU A 64 5.34 -23.91 -3.41
CA GLU A 64 5.88 -25.25 -3.68
C GLU A 64 4.78 -26.27 -4.02
N LYS A 65 3.51 -25.96 -3.69
CA LYS A 65 2.36 -26.86 -3.84
C LYS A 65 1.36 -26.39 -4.89
N TYR A 66 1.33 -25.09 -5.18
CA TYR A 66 0.33 -24.45 -6.01
C TYR A 66 0.97 -23.47 -6.98
N ASP A 67 0.36 -23.34 -8.16
CA ASP A 67 0.64 -22.25 -9.06
C ASP A 67 0.00 -20.98 -8.53
N VAL A 68 0.76 -19.87 -8.54
CA VAL A 68 0.32 -18.58 -8.00
C VAL A 68 0.25 -17.55 -9.10
N HIS A 69 -0.96 -17.07 -9.35
CA HIS A 69 -1.25 -16.00 -10.30
C HIS A 69 -1.51 -14.70 -9.56
N GLY A 70 -0.84 -13.61 -9.96
CA GLY A 70 -0.91 -12.35 -9.24
C GLY A 70 0.46 -11.88 -8.75
N GLY A 71 0.49 -10.66 -8.21
CA GLY A 71 1.69 -10.02 -7.67
C GLY A 71 2.03 -8.70 -8.37
N MET A 72 3.06 -8.03 -7.87
CA MET A 72 3.38 -6.64 -8.22
C MET A 72 3.64 -6.41 -9.73
N LEU A 73 4.11 -7.41 -10.48
CA LEU A 73 4.42 -7.29 -11.92
C LEU A 73 3.38 -7.97 -12.84
N ASN A 74 2.47 -8.75 -12.27
CA ASN A 74 1.40 -9.45 -12.98
C ASN A 74 0.14 -9.31 -12.13
N THR A 75 -0.44 -8.11 -12.16
CA THR A 75 -1.46 -7.72 -11.16
C THR A 75 -2.79 -8.33 -11.51
N VAL A 76 -3.37 -9.09 -10.57
CA VAL A 76 -4.73 -9.59 -10.67
C VAL A 76 -5.60 -8.73 -9.77
N ARG A 77 -6.60 -8.07 -10.35
CA ARG A 77 -7.48 -7.12 -9.68
C ARG A 77 -8.91 -7.62 -9.73
N TYR A 78 -9.55 -7.76 -8.58
CA TYR A 78 -10.99 -7.98 -8.48
C TYR A 78 -11.76 -6.79 -9.07
N ILE A 79 -12.72 -7.08 -9.94
CA ILE A 79 -13.56 -6.08 -10.61
C ILE A 79 -14.95 -6.09 -10.01
N LYS A 80 -15.62 -7.24 -10.05
CA LYS A 80 -17.00 -7.40 -9.58
C LYS A 80 -17.39 -8.87 -9.46
N THR A 81 -18.58 -9.09 -8.92
CA THR A 81 -19.25 -10.38 -8.93
C THR A 81 -20.43 -10.34 -9.89
N GLU A 82 -20.57 -11.37 -10.73
CA GLU A 82 -21.65 -11.51 -11.70
C GLU A 82 -21.90 -13.00 -11.96
N ASN A 83 -23.18 -13.41 -12.09
CA ASN A 83 -23.57 -14.79 -12.42
C ASN A 83 -22.87 -15.87 -11.57
N ASP A 84 -22.76 -15.63 -10.27
CA ASP A 84 -22.03 -16.47 -9.30
C ASP A 84 -20.53 -16.70 -9.58
N LEU A 85 -19.91 -15.80 -10.33
CA LEU A 85 -18.48 -15.73 -10.58
C LEU A 85 -17.88 -14.47 -9.95
N TYR A 86 -16.71 -14.60 -9.34
CA TYR A 86 -15.82 -13.47 -9.11
C TYR A 86 -15.06 -13.16 -10.38
N ILE A 87 -15.15 -11.93 -10.88
CA ILE A 87 -14.45 -11.49 -12.09
C ILE A 87 -13.23 -10.66 -11.70
N PHE A 88 -12.10 -11.02 -12.29
CA PHE A 88 -10.80 -10.38 -12.12
C PHE A 88 -10.29 -9.89 -13.47
N HIS A 89 -9.53 -8.79 -13.43
CA HIS A 89 -8.71 -8.33 -14.54
C HIS A 89 -7.25 -8.63 -14.21
N GLN A 90 -6.60 -9.40 -15.08
CA GLN A 90 -5.18 -9.66 -15.02
C GLN A 90 -4.45 -8.71 -15.97
N SER A 91 -3.63 -7.83 -15.40
CA SER A 91 -2.79 -6.93 -16.18
C SER A 91 -1.48 -7.64 -16.53
N GLU A 92 -1.16 -7.68 -17.82
CA GLU A 92 0.14 -8.12 -18.33
C GLU A 92 0.97 -6.90 -18.73
N LEU A 93 2.27 -6.91 -18.43
CA LEU A 93 3.13 -5.74 -18.58
C LEU A 93 3.30 -5.27 -20.05
N LEU A 94 3.05 -6.16 -21.01
CA LEU A 94 3.35 -5.96 -22.44
C LEU A 94 2.18 -6.31 -23.37
N SER A 95 1.02 -6.68 -22.84
CA SER A 95 -0.13 -7.12 -23.64
C SER A 95 -1.43 -6.53 -23.12
N THR A 96 -2.50 -6.65 -23.91
CA THR A 96 -3.84 -6.32 -23.46
C THR A 96 -4.21 -7.28 -22.33
N GLY A 97 -4.48 -6.74 -21.14
CA GLY A 97 -4.88 -7.53 -19.98
C GLY A 97 -6.06 -8.45 -20.28
N SER A 98 -6.14 -9.56 -19.56
CA SER A 98 -7.16 -10.59 -19.75
C SER A 98 -8.13 -10.61 -18.57
N TYR A 99 -9.35 -11.08 -18.81
CA TYR A 99 -10.32 -11.31 -17.75
C TYR A 99 -10.28 -12.76 -17.29
N ILE A 100 -10.30 -12.95 -15.98
CA ILE A 100 -10.41 -14.26 -15.33
C ILE A 100 -11.69 -14.26 -14.52
N ALA A 101 -12.45 -15.34 -14.56
CA ALA A 101 -13.59 -15.55 -13.69
C ALA A 101 -13.38 -16.80 -12.84
N VAL A 102 -13.76 -16.73 -11.56
CA VAL A 102 -13.64 -17.85 -10.60
C VAL A 102 -15.01 -18.10 -9.97
N PRO A 103 -15.54 -19.34 -9.99
CA PRO A 103 -16.78 -19.67 -9.32
C PRO A 103 -16.74 -19.38 -7.82
N LYS A 104 -17.81 -18.77 -7.30
CA LYS A 104 -17.95 -18.52 -5.85
C LYS A 104 -18.04 -19.80 -5.02
N ALA A 105 -18.46 -20.89 -5.64
CA ALA A 105 -18.55 -22.19 -4.99
C ALA A 105 -17.16 -22.76 -4.64
N ASP A 106 -16.12 -22.38 -5.41
CA ASP A 106 -14.78 -22.94 -5.26
C ASP A 106 -14.00 -22.26 -4.13
N VAL A 107 -14.20 -20.94 -3.93
CA VAL A 107 -13.38 -20.13 -3.04
C VAL A 107 -14.14 -18.94 -2.44
N GLN A 108 -13.65 -18.45 -1.30
CA GLN A 108 -14.12 -17.20 -0.72
C GLN A 108 -13.18 -16.04 -1.07
N LEU A 109 -13.77 -14.87 -1.36
CA LEU A 109 -13.01 -13.65 -1.58
C LEU A 109 -12.60 -13.03 -0.23
N PRO A 110 -11.32 -12.66 -0.03
CA PRO A 110 -10.90 -12.00 1.21
C PRO A 110 -11.64 -10.68 1.43
N ALA A 111 -12.08 -10.39 2.66
CA ALA A 111 -12.78 -9.14 2.99
C ALA A 111 -11.96 -7.88 2.64
N LEU A 112 -10.62 -7.97 2.71
CA LEU A 112 -9.72 -6.88 2.35
C LEU A 112 -9.89 -6.40 0.89
N THR A 113 -10.42 -7.26 0.00
CA THR A 113 -10.66 -6.91 -1.42
C THR A 113 -11.66 -5.79 -1.63
N ALA A 114 -12.53 -5.52 -0.65
CA ALA A 114 -13.46 -4.39 -0.69
C ALA A 114 -12.74 -3.03 -0.63
N VAL A 115 -11.56 -2.97 -0.01
CA VAL A 115 -10.76 -1.74 0.14
C VAL A 115 -9.52 -1.78 -0.75
N TYR A 116 -8.94 -2.96 -0.94
CA TYR A 116 -7.75 -3.19 -1.75
C TYR A 116 -7.99 -4.33 -2.75
N PRO A 117 -8.38 -4.04 -4.01
CA PRO A 117 -8.92 -5.04 -4.93
C PRO A 117 -7.86 -5.98 -5.53
N TYR A 118 -6.58 -5.84 -5.19
CA TYR A 118 -5.53 -6.68 -5.78
C TYR A 118 -5.35 -7.96 -4.98
N VAL A 119 -5.27 -9.08 -5.70
CA VAL A 119 -5.25 -10.42 -5.13
C VAL A 119 -4.16 -11.28 -5.76
N MET A 120 -3.88 -12.40 -5.09
CA MET A 120 -3.20 -13.55 -5.63
C MET A 120 -4.18 -14.73 -5.65
N ILE A 121 -4.21 -15.46 -6.76
CA ILE A 121 -5.06 -16.63 -6.99
C ILE A 121 -4.16 -17.86 -7.01
N TYR A 122 -4.48 -18.85 -6.17
CA TYR A 122 -3.74 -20.10 -6.03
C TYR A 122 -4.51 -21.21 -6.76
N THR A 123 -3.85 -21.87 -7.69
CA THR A 123 -4.41 -22.94 -8.50
C THR A 123 -3.59 -24.22 -8.35
N PRO A 124 -4.21 -25.40 -8.57
CA PRO A 124 -3.45 -26.63 -8.71
C PRO A 124 -2.60 -26.58 -9.99
N GLU A 125 -1.58 -27.45 -10.05
CA GLU A 125 -0.70 -27.61 -11.23
C GLU A 125 -1.48 -27.92 -12.52
N ARG A 126 -2.62 -28.60 -12.40
CA ARG A 126 -3.57 -28.82 -13.49
C ARG A 126 -4.81 -27.94 -13.32
N LEU A 127 -4.72 -26.73 -13.85
CA LEU A 127 -5.84 -25.80 -13.90
C LEU A 127 -6.82 -26.14 -15.04
N GLU A 128 -8.08 -26.35 -14.69
CA GLU A 128 -9.17 -26.48 -15.65
C GLU A 128 -9.72 -25.08 -16.00
N ARG A 129 -9.74 -24.77 -17.30
CA ARG A 129 -10.15 -23.46 -17.80
C ARG A 129 -10.91 -23.58 -19.11
N TYR A 130 -11.90 -22.70 -19.30
CA TYR A 130 -12.64 -22.59 -20.55
C TYR A 130 -12.95 -21.13 -20.86
N ASP A 131 -13.05 -20.81 -22.15
CA ASP A 131 -13.33 -19.45 -22.59
C ASP A 131 -14.80 -19.10 -22.36
N ALA A 132 -15.06 -17.87 -21.89
CA ALA A 132 -16.39 -17.34 -21.67
C ALA A 132 -16.45 -15.84 -21.98
N GLU A 133 -17.67 -15.36 -22.19
CA GLU A 133 -17.95 -13.94 -22.38
C GLU A 133 -18.68 -13.41 -21.15
N PHE A 134 -18.15 -12.32 -20.60
CA PHE A 134 -18.67 -11.62 -19.44
C PHE A 134 -19.14 -10.24 -19.87
N SER A 135 -19.97 -9.58 -19.07
CA SER A 135 -20.42 -8.22 -19.38
C SER A 135 -19.29 -7.16 -19.43
N VAL A 136 -18.09 -7.50 -18.92
CA VAL A 136 -16.90 -6.63 -18.97
C VAL A 136 -15.93 -6.99 -20.11
N GLY A 137 -16.19 -8.06 -20.85
CA GLY A 137 -15.33 -8.53 -21.95
C GLY A 137 -15.20 -10.05 -22.00
N LYS A 138 -14.34 -10.52 -22.88
CA LYS A 138 -14.03 -11.96 -23.04
C LYS A 138 -12.87 -12.35 -22.14
N GLY A 139 -12.92 -13.57 -21.61
CA GLY A 139 -11.88 -14.08 -20.74
C GLY A 139 -12.04 -15.57 -20.47
N GLN A 140 -11.40 -16.05 -19.40
CA GLN A 140 -11.39 -17.46 -19.05
C GLN A 140 -12.05 -17.68 -17.70
N VAL A 141 -12.92 -18.69 -17.61
CA VAL A 141 -13.36 -19.22 -16.32
C VAL A 141 -12.34 -20.23 -15.84
N TRP A 142 -11.85 -20.05 -14.63
CA TRP A 142 -10.92 -20.94 -13.95
C TRP A 142 -11.70 -21.73 -12.90
N THR A 143 -11.67 -23.05 -13.02
CA THR A 143 -12.33 -23.99 -12.11
C THR A 143 -11.30 -24.68 -11.23
N ASN A 144 -11.70 -25.12 -10.04
CA ASN A 144 -10.82 -25.76 -9.05
C ASN A 144 -9.74 -24.82 -8.50
N VAL A 145 -10.05 -23.53 -8.38
CA VAL A 145 -9.19 -22.58 -7.65
C VAL A 145 -9.14 -23.00 -6.18
N VAL A 146 -7.94 -22.99 -5.58
CA VAL A 146 -7.73 -23.47 -4.20
C VAL A 146 -8.05 -22.38 -3.19
N LYS A 147 -7.51 -21.19 -3.42
CA LYS A 147 -7.74 -20.02 -2.56
C LYS A 147 -7.42 -18.72 -3.28
N ILE A 148 -8.04 -17.66 -2.80
CA ILE A 148 -7.74 -16.28 -3.19
C ILE A 148 -7.28 -15.56 -1.94
N VAL A 149 -6.14 -14.88 -2.01
CA VAL A 149 -5.58 -14.10 -0.90
C VAL A 149 -5.26 -12.68 -1.36
N PRO A 150 -5.21 -11.69 -0.46
CA PRO A 150 -4.81 -10.33 -0.84
C PRO A 150 -3.37 -10.29 -1.37
N GLU A 151 -3.07 -9.35 -2.26
CA GLU A 151 -1.68 -9.10 -2.67
C GLU A 151 -0.94 -8.32 -1.58
N HIS A 152 -0.23 -9.03 -0.72
CA HIS A 152 0.33 -8.48 0.52
C HIS A 152 1.49 -7.50 0.30
N ILE A 153 2.30 -7.70 -0.74
CA ILE A 153 3.52 -6.90 -0.96
C ILE A 153 3.14 -5.51 -1.47
N GLY A 154 2.30 -5.43 -2.49
CA GLY A 154 1.77 -4.17 -3.02
C GLY A 154 0.93 -3.43 -1.98
N PHE A 155 0.15 -4.14 -1.17
CA PHE A 155 -0.56 -3.53 -0.03
C PHE A 155 0.42 -2.85 0.95
N ALA A 156 1.49 -3.53 1.35
CA ALA A 156 2.50 -2.96 2.24
C ALA A 156 3.24 -1.78 1.60
N VAL A 157 3.65 -1.90 0.33
CA VAL A 157 4.31 -0.80 -0.40
C VAL A 157 3.42 0.44 -0.46
N LEU A 158 2.15 0.28 -0.82
CA LEU A 158 1.20 1.39 -0.88
C LEU A 158 0.95 2.00 0.51
N THR A 159 0.86 1.17 1.55
CA THR A 159 0.70 1.63 2.94
C THR A 159 1.91 2.44 3.41
N VAL A 160 3.13 2.01 3.06
CA VAL A 160 4.37 2.73 3.36
C VAL A 160 4.40 4.07 2.63
N ILE A 161 4.12 4.09 1.32
CA ILE A 161 4.08 5.33 0.52
C ILE A 161 3.05 6.31 1.09
N PHE A 162 1.84 5.84 1.38
CA PHE A 162 0.77 6.66 1.95
C PHE A 162 1.16 7.22 3.32
N SER A 163 1.74 6.39 4.19
CA SER A 163 2.20 6.81 5.52
C SER A 163 3.27 7.90 5.42
N LEU A 164 4.24 7.73 4.53
CA LEU A 164 5.28 8.73 4.28
C LEU A 164 4.72 10.03 3.71
N LEU A 165 3.74 9.95 2.80
CA LEU A 165 3.09 11.12 2.23
C LEU A 165 2.35 11.92 3.32
N VAL A 166 1.61 11.24 4.19
CA VAL A 166 0.92 11.90 5.32
C VAL A 166 1.92 12.55 6.27
N ILE A 167 2.98 11.85 6.63
CA ILE A 167 4.07 12.39 7.46
C ILE A 167 4.69 13.62 6.78
N PHE A 168 4.98 13.54 5.49
CA PHE A 168 5.56 14.64 4.72
C PHE A 168 4.65 15.87 4.70
N ILE A 169 3.37 15.71 4.36
CA ILE A 169 2.38 16.79 4.34
C ILE A 169 2.27 17.43 5.72
N TYR A 170 2.20 16.62 6.77
CA TYR A 170 2.09 17.13 8.14
C TYR A 170 3.33 17.94 8.55
N ASN A 171 4.53 17.45 8.23
CA ASN A 171 5.78 18.17 8.44
C ASN A 171 5.83 19.48 7.66
N LEU A 172 5.40 19.48 6.40
CA LEU A 172 5.34 20.67 5.55
C LEU A 172 4.41 21.74 6.14
N ILE A 173 3.22 21.35 6.64
CA ILE A 173 2.27 22.27 7.27
C ILE A 173 2.89 22.93 8.51
N VAL A 174 3.56 22.15 9.36
CA VAL A 174 4.21 22.66 10.58
C VAL A 174 5.38 23.58 10.22
N PHE A 175 6.17 23.23 9.19
CA PHE A 175 7.25 24.05 8.68
C PHE A 175 6.76 25.41 8.17
N ILE A 176 5.75 25.44 7.28
CA ILE A 176 5.16 26.67 6.74
C ILE A 176 4.64 27.56 7.87
N ARG A 177 3.91 26.99 8.83
CA ARG A 177 3.40 27.77 9.97
C ARG A 177 4.52 28.36 10.81
N THR A 178 5.60 27.62 11.03
CA THR A 178 6.76 28.09 11.78
C THR A 178 7.45 29.26 11.08
N LEU A 179 7.59 29.22 9.75
CA LEU A 179 8.13 30.34 8.96
C LEU A 179 7.25 31.59 9.08
N VAL A 180 5.92 31.44 8.99
CA VAL A 180 4.98 32.56 9.13
C VAL A 180 5.05 33.19 10.52
N GLU A 181 5.15 32.37 11.58
CA GLU A 181 5.27 32.87 12.95
C GLU A 181 6.60 33.59 13.21
N ARG A 182 7.71 33.07 12.66
CA ARG A 182 9.02 33.73 12.72
C ARG A 182 9.01 35.07 11.98
N GLY A 183 8.43 35.13 10.78
CA GLY A 183 8.30 36.38 10.03
C GLY A 183 7.46 37.45 10.76
N LYS A 184 6.39 37.05 11.46
CA LYS A 184 5.60 37.97 12.32
C LYS A 184 6.38 38.44 13.56
N ALA A 185 7.17 37.57 14.17
CA ALA A 185 7.98 37.92 15.34
C ALA A 185 9.10 38.91 14.98
N GLU A 186 9.71 38.76 13.80
CA GLU A 186 10.74 39.66 13.29
C GLU A 186 10.17 41.03 12.88
N SER A 187 9.01 41.09 12.24
CA SER A 187 8.35 42.36 11.91
C SER A 187 7.90 43.13 13.15
N GLY A 188 7.39 42.43 14.18
CA GLY A 188 7.03 43.03 15.46
C GLY A 188 8.23 43.60 16.23
N LYS A 189 9.39 42.95 16.17
CA LYS A 189 10.63 43.49 16.77
C LYS A 189 11.15 44.72 16.03
N LYS A 190 10.98 44.81 14.71
CA LYS A 190 11.41 45.96 13.91
C LYS A 190 10.54 47.21 14.20
N ASN A 191 9.22 47.05 14.25
CA ASN A 191 8.30 48.15 14.58
C ASN A 191 8.53 48.70 16.00
N ASN A 192 8.83 47.85 16.99
CA ASN A 192 9.15 48.34 18.33
C ASN A 192 10.45 49.15 18.36
N LYS A 193 11.49 48.78 17.61
CA LYS A 193 12.74 49.57 17.57
C LYS A 193 12.57 50.94 16.94
N GLU A 194 11.72 51.09 15.94
CA GLU A 194 11.44 52.38 15.29
C GLU A 194 10.54 53.29 16.15
N MET A 195 9.77 52.74 17.09
CA MET A 195 8.91 53.51 18.00
C MET A 195 9.67 54.10 19.20
N PHE A 196 10.94 53.69 19.42
CA PHE A 196 11.82 54.17 20.49
C PHE A 196 12.99 55.05 19.98
N LEU A 197 12.96 55.47 18.71
CA LEU A 197 13.88 56.46 18.11
C LEU A 197 13.12 57.75 17.80
#